data_AF-W4LLE6-F1
#
_entry.id   AF-W4LLE6-F1
#
_cell.length_a   1.000
_cell.length_b   1.000
_cell.length_c   1.000
_cell.angle_alpha   90.00
_cell.angle_beta   90.00
_cell.angle_gamma   90.00
#
_symmetry.space_group_name_H-M   'P 1'
#
loop_
_entity.id
_entity.type
_entity.pdbx_description
1 polymer ?
#
loop_
_entity_poly.entity_id
_entity_poly.type
_entity_poly.pdbx_seq_one_letter_code
_entity_poly.pdbx_strand_id
1 'polypeptide(L)'
;MKMQFFSIPVLDPASAGDALNVFLAAHQVVQVDRQFVADGANSLWSVCVSYIDGEGRPEPERRSKRVDYREVLPAHEFAVFDKLRALRKELSDAEGVAGSPI
;
A
#
# COMPACT_ATOMS: atom_id res chain seq x y z
N MET A 1 2.71 15.69 -8.62
CA MET A 1 3.30 14.38 -8.97
C MET A 1 4.72 14.64 -9.42
N LYS A 2 5.68 13.90 -8.88
CA LYS A 2 7.11 14.01 -9.18
C LYS A 2 7.65 12.62 -9.54
N MET A 3 8.79 12.60 -10.22
CA MET A 3 9.47 11.37 -10.64
C MET A 3 10.89 11.37 -10.13
N GLN A 4 11.33 10.24 -9.59
CA GLN A 4 12.70 10.02 -9.14
C GLN A 4 13.25 8.77 -9.81
N PHE A 5 14.49 8.86 -10.30
CA PHE A 5 15.16 7.77 -11.00
C PHE A 5 16.31 7.24 -10.15
N PHE A 6 16.49 5.92 -10.17
CA PHE A 6 17.58 5.23 -9.51
C PHE A 6 18.24 4.25 -10.48
N SER A 7 19.56 4.15 -10.37
CA SER A 7 20.36 3.13 -11.06
C SER A 7 21.04 2.29 -10.00
N ILE A 8 20.72 1.00 -9.95
CA ILE A 8 21.26 0.07 -8.95
C ILE A 8 22.20 -0.90 -9.67
N PRO A 9 23.54 -0.76 -9.53
CA PRO A 9 24.50 -1.69 -10.09
C PRO A 9 24.29 -3.10 -9.52
N VAL A 10 24.41 -4.13 -10.36
CA VAL A 10 24.24 -5.53 -9.91
C VAL A 10 25.42 -5.97 -9.03
N LEU A 11 26.62 -5.47 -9.30
CA LEU A 11 27.83 -5.88 -8.60
C LEU A 11 27.95 -5.27 -7.18
N ASP A 12 27.36 -4.09 -6.97
CA ASP A 12 27.33 -3.41 -5.67
C ASP A 12 25.99 -2.69 -5.46
N PRO A 13 24.92 -3.44 -5.14
CA PRO A 13 23.58 -2.90 -5.05
C PRO A 13 23.29 -2.23 -3.70
N ALA A 14 24.13 -2.41 -2.68
CA ALA A 14 23.78 -2.09 -1.29
C ALA A 14 23.47 -0.60 -1.10
N SER A 15 24.40 0.28 -1.48
CA SER A 15 24.22 1.73 -1.30
C SER A 15 23.05 2.29 -2.11
N ALA A 16 22.94 1.89 -3.39
CA ALA A 16 21.87 2.37 -4.26
C ALA A 16 20.49 1.79 -3.88
N GLY A 17 20.46 0.56 -3.40
CA GLY A 17 19.26 -0.10 -2.87
C GLY A 17 18.77 0.56 -1.58
N ASP A 18 19.68 0.89 -0.66
CA ASP A 18 19.33 1.58 0.58
C ASP A 18 18.77 2.98 0.32
N ALA A 19 19.38 3.74 -0.60
CA ALA A 19 18.86 5.04 -1.02
C ALA A 19 17.45 4.93 -1.62
N LEU A 20 17.19 3.90 -2.44
CA LEU A 20 15.85 3.63 -2.96
C LEU A 20 14.88 3.31 -1.82
N ASN A 21 15.24 2.44 -0.88
CA ASN A 21 14.38 2.04 0.24
C ASN A 21 14.02 3.23 1.13
N VAL A 22 15.00 4.08 1.47
CA VAL A 22 14.77 5.32 2.22
C VAL A 22 13.80 6.23 1.48
N PHE A 23 13.98 6.38 0.16
CA PHE A 23 13.11 7.21 -0.66
C PHE A 23 11.66 6.69 -0.69
N LEU A 24 11.48 5.38 -0.90
CA LEU A 24 10.16 4.73 -0.91
C LEU A 24 9.46 4.81 0.45
N ALA A 25 10.23 4.81 1.56
CA ALA A 25 9.68 4.94 2.90
C ALA A 25 9.20 6.38 3.20
N ALA A 26 9.91 7.37 2.68
CA ALA A 26 9.62 8.79 2.94
C ALA A 26 8.45 9.35 2.12
N HIS A 27 8.14 8.78 0.95
CA HIS A 27 7.18 9.38 0.02
C HIS A 27 5.96 8.49 -0.25
N GLN A 28 4.83 9.11 -0.60
CA GLN A 28 3.67 8.38 -1.10
C GLN A 28 3.91 7.96 -2.56
N VAL A 29 4.36 6.72 -2.74
CA VAL A 29 4.64 6.12 -4.04
C VAL A 29 3.35 5.77 -4.76
N VAL A 30 3.24 6.21 -6.02
CA VAL A 30 2.09 5.97 -6.90
C VAL A 30 2.37 4.81 -7.85
N GLN A 31 3.57 4.79 -8.44
CA GLN A 31 3.98 3.79 -9.43
C GLN A 31 5.49 3.56 -9.36
N VAL A 32 5.91 2.32 -9.56
CA VAL A 32 7.32 1.94 -9.67
C VAL A 32 7.50 1.11 -10.93
N ASP A 33 8.27 1.64 -11.87
CA ASP A 33 8.72 0.91 -13.06
C ASP A 33 10.18 0.49 -12.86
N ARG A 34 10.50 -0.73 -13.27
CA ARG A 34 11.85 -1.28 -13.18
C ARG A 34 12.24 -1.99 -14.46
N GLN A 35 13.41 -1.69 -14.96
CA GLN A 35 13.99 -2.32 -16.13
C GLN A 35 15.39 -2.80 -15.82
N PHE A 36 15.67 -4.04 -16.22
CA PHE A 36 17.01 -4.59 -16.15
C PHE A 36 17.79 -4.22 -17.42
N VAL A 37 18.97 -3.65 -17.24
CA VAL A 37 19.91 -3.36 -18.33
C VAL A 37 21.05 -4.36 -18.24
N ALA A 38 21.05 -5.32 -19.17
CA ALA A 38 22.06 -6.36 -19.25
C ALA A 38 23.27 -5.86 -20.06
N ASP A 39 24.28 -5.32 -19.36
CA ASP A 39 25.53 -4.81 -19.95
C ASP A 39 26.76 -5.44 -19.28
N GLY A 40 26.69 -6.74 -18.99
CA GLY A 40 27.78 -7.50 -18.38
C GLY A 40 28.20 -6.93 -17.02
N ALA A 41 29.46 -6.49 -16.91
CA ALA A 41 30.00 -5.90 -15.69
C ALA A 41 29.32 -4.58 -15.27
N ASN A 42 28.70 -3.87 -16.22
CA ASN A 42 27.95 -2.64 -15.96
C ASN A 42 26.44 -2.90 -15.81
N SER A 43 26.03 -4.16 -15.69
CA SER A 43 24.60 -4.48 -15.55
C SER A 43 24.00 -3.77 -14.35
N LEU A 44 22.81 -3.20 -14.55
CA LEU A 44 22.13 -2.42 -13.53
C LEU A 44 20.62 -2.55 -13.64
N TRP A 45 19.94 -2.24 -12.55
CA TRP A 45 18.51 -1.99 -12.53
C TRP A 45 18.25 -0.49 -12.65
N SER A 46 17.52 -0.10 -13.67
CA SER A 46 16.94 1.25 -13.79
C SER A 46 15.56 1.22 -13.16
N VAL A 47 15.34 2.06 -12.16
CA VAL A 47 14.07 2.17 -11.43
C VAL A 47 13.55 3.59 -11.56
N CYS A 48 12.30 3.73 -11.99
CA CYS A 48 11.57 4.98 -12.05
C CYS A 48 10.44 4.95 -11.02
N VAL A 49 10.46 5.88 -10.08
CA VAL A 49 9.47 6.00 -9.02
C VAL A 49 8.66 7.27 -9.25
N SER A 50 7.37 7.11 -9.49
CA SER A 50 6.41 8.23 -9.49
C SER A 50 5.80 8.38 -8.11
N TYR A 51 5.83 9.59 -7.55
CA TYR A 51 5.38 9.86 -6.19
C TYR A 51 4.62 11.19 -6.09
N ILE A 52 3.80 11.31 -5.04
CA ILE A 52 3.14 12.57 -4.70
C ILE A 52 4.03 13.33 -3.73
N ASP A 53 4.27 14.59 -4.06
CA ASP A 53 5.00 15.53 -3.22
C ASP A 53 4.03 16.05 -2.15
N GLY A 54 4.17 15.56 -0.93
CA GLY A 54 3.33 15.86 0.22
C GLY A 54 4.05 15.41 1.49
N GLU A 55 3.69 15.98 2.65
CA GLU A 55 4.34 15.69 3.94
C GLU A 55 4.21 14.21 4.31
N GLY A 56 5.18 13.40 3.89
CA GLY A 56 5.36 12.02 4.28
C GLY A 56 4.24 11.08 3.83
N ARG A 57 4.54 9.77 3.82
CA ARG A 57 3.49 8.78 4.02
C ARG A 57 2.79 9.13 5.35
N PRO A 58 1.46 9.30 5.41
CA PRO A 58 0.80 9.40 6.70
C PRO A 58 1.24 8.19 7.51
N GLU A 59 1.81 8.41 8.71
CA GLU A 59 2.12 7.31 9.62
C GLU A 59 0.95 6.33 9.56
N PRO A 60 1.19 5.02 9.42
CA PRO A 60 0.08 4.07 9.46
C PRO A 60 -0.65 4.38 10.76
N GLU A 61 -1.85 4.95 10.65
CA GLU A 61 -2.66 5.32 11.80
C GLU A 61 -2.61 4.10 12.69
N ARG A 62 -1.93 4.24 13.86
CA ARG A 62 -1.77 3.15 14.82
C ARG A 62 -3.14 2.56 14.97
N ARG A 63 -3.38 1.37 14.38
CA ARG A 63 -4.69 0.72 14.21
C ARG A 63 -5.67 1.36 15.17
N SER A 64 -6.44 2.34 14.69
CA SER A 64 -7.39 3.04 15.55
C SER A 64 -8.13 1.96 16.30
N LYS A 65 -8.01 1.97 17.64
CA LYS A 65 -8.54 0.94 18.53
C LYS A 65 -9.85 0.45 17.96
N ARG A 66 -9.95 -0.85 17.66
CA ARG A 66 -11.13 -1.51 17.09
C ARG A 66 -12.36 -0.88 17.76
N VAL A 67 -13.07 -0.03 17.02
CA VAL A 67 -14.21 0.68 17.56
C VAL A 67 -15.22 -0.40 17.90
N ASP A 68 -15.52 -0.58 19.19
CA ASP A 68 -16.60 -1.47 19.60
C ASP A 68 -17.92 -0.77 19.22
N TYR A 69 -18.35 -1.02 17.98
CA TYR A 69 -19.60 -0.52 17.39
C TYR A 69 -20.85 -0.83 18.23
N ARG A 70 -20.73 -1.75 19.19
CA ARG A 70 -21.76 -2.09 20.17
C ARG A 70 -21.97 -0.99 21.23
N GLU A 71 -20.97 -0.15 21.46
CA GLU A 71 -21.02 0.98 22.41
C GLU A 71 -21.26 2.33 21.72
N VAL A 72 -21.05 2.42 20.40
CA VAL A 72 -21.12 3.68 19.64
C VAL A 72 -22.44 3.84 18.87
N LEU A 73 -23.06 2.74 18.42
CA LEU A 73 -24.28 2.81 17.63
C LEU A 73 -25.53 2.68 18.52
N PRO A 74 -26.48 3.64 18.45
CA PRO A 74 -27.79 3.45 19.06
C PRO A 74 -28.49 2.25 18.40
N ALA A 75 -29.33 1.53 19.16
CA ALA A 75 -29.89 0.24 18.76
C ALA A 75 -30.60 0.22 17.39
N HIS A 76 -31.15 1.35 16.96
CA HIS A 76 -31.80 1.50 15.66
C HIS A 76 -30.82 1.48 14.48
N GLU A 77 -29.60 2.00 14.65
CA GLU A 77 -28.56 2.00 13.60
C GLU A 77 -27.83 0.65 13.53
N PHE A 78 -27.66 -0.03 14.68
CA PHE A 78 -27.10 -1.38 14.71
C PHE A 78 -27.97 -2.39 13.95
N ALA A 79 -29.31 -2.25 14.01
CA ALA A 79 -30.23 -3.11 13.25
C ALA A 79 -30.08 -2.96 11.73
N VAL A 80 -29.69 -1.78 11.25
CA VAL A 80 -29.38 -1.54 9.83
C VAL A 80 -28.02 -2.14 9.49
N PHE A 81 -27.02 -1.94 10.35
CA PHE A 81 -25.69 -2.53 10.19
C PHE A 81 -25.74 -4.07 10.11
N ASP A 82 -26.52 -4.72 10.97
CA ASP A 82 -26.63 -6.19 11.00
C ASP A 82 -27.27 -6.74 9.71
N LYS A 83 -28.29 -6.05 9.19
CA LYS A 83 -28.91 -6.39 7.89
C LYS A 83 -27.92 -6.24 6.73
N LEU A 84 -27.16 -5.16 6.70
CA LEU A 84 -26.16 -4.92 5.65
C LEU A 84 -25.00 -5.92 5.73
N ARG A 85 -24.62 -6.34 6.93
CA ARG A 85 -23.61 -7.38 7.15
C ARG A 85 -24.09 -8.76 6.67
N ALA A 86 -25.33 -9.13 6.97
CA ALA A 86 -25.95 -10.36 6.48
C ALA A 86 -25.99 -10.37 4.94
N LEU A 87 -26.46 -9.29 4.32
CA LEU A 87 -26.53 -9.16 2.87
C LEU A 87 -25.14 -9.25 2.21
N ARG A 88 -24.13 -8.62 2.81
CA ARG A 88 -22.75 -8.70 2.31
C ARG A 88 -22.19 -10.12 2.40
N LYS A 89 -22.53 -10.86 3.47
CA LYS A 89 -22.14 -12.26 3.61
C LYS A 89 -22.77 -13.12 2.52
N GLU A 90 -24.07 -12.96 2.28
CA GLU A 90 -24.77 -13.66 1.20
C GLU A 90 -24.18 -13.36 -0.18
N LEU A 91 -23.86 -12.09 -0.46
CA LEU A 91 -23.19 -11.70 -1.71
C LEU A 91 -21.77 -12.27 -1.82
N SER A 92 -21.01 -12.28 -0.72
CA SER A 92 -19.65 -12.85 -0.70
C SER A 92 -19.66 -14.37 -0.92
N ASP A 93 -20.64 -15.07 -0.31
CA ASP A 93 -20.85 -16.51 -0.49
C ASP A 93 -21.31 -16.82 -1.93
N ALA A 94 -22.10 -15.94 -2.56
CA ALA A 94 -22.53 -16.09 -3.95
C ALA A 94 -21.43 -15.78 -4.98
N GLU A 95 -20.53 -14.83 -4.70
CA GLU A 95 -19.47 -14.40 -5.62
C GLU A 95 -18.13 -15.12 -5.38
N GLY A 96 -18.02 -15.96 -4.35
CA GLY A 96 -16.81 -16.72 -4.02
C GLY A 96 -15.63 -15.84 -3.57
N VAL A 97 -15.88 -14.58 -3.24
CA VAL A 97 -14.88 -13.64 -2.72
C VAL A 97 -14.90 -13.72 -1.20
N ALA A 98 -13.75 -13.96 -0.58
CA ALA A 98 -13.63 -13.98 0.88
C ALA A 98 -14.15 -12.66 1.45
N GLY A 99 -15.27 -12.71 2.18
CA GLY A 99 -15.89 -11.56 2.84
C GLY A 99 -14.90 -10.90 3.80
N SER A 100 -14.27 -9.83 3.33
CA SER A 100 -13.19 -9.15 4.06
C SER A 100 -13.73 -8.61 5.39
N PRO A 101 -13.11 -8.97 6.53
CA PRO A 101 -13.46 -8.39 7.81
C PRO A 101 -12.96 -6.94 7.83
N ILE A 102 -13.88 -6.01 8.11
CA ILE A 102 -13.55 -4.65 8.58
C ILE A 102 -13.44 -4.73 10.10
#